data_AF-A0AAV0ZP52-F1
#
_entry.id   AF-A0AAV0ZP52-F1
#
_cell.length_a   1.000
_cell.length_b   1.000
_cell.length_c   1.000
_cell.angle_alpha   90.00
_cell.angle_beta   90.00
_cell.angle_gamma   90.00
#
_symmetry.space_group_name_H-M   'P 1'
#
loop_
_entity.id
_entity.type
_entity.pdbx_description
1 polymer ?
#
loop_
_entity_poly.entity_id
_entity_poly.type
_entity_poly.pdbx_seq_one_letter_code
_entity_poly.pdbx_strand_id
1 'polypeptide(L)'
;MVYPIPKATAISTLLTLPPPSSHFSSKSNAAVKLKLSAKPSFNNTLTASSSTPSSSQSHGVTDKLNGLASEFASLSEPIDRVKRLLHYASLLPPLDRSDRVPENRVSGCSTEIWVVARMDSGRKMRFKADSDSEISKGFCWCLVWMLDGAEPEEVLTVERDDLVRMNLGLNNVKSRSRINTWHNVFFAMQKATQDLI
;
A
#
# COMPACT_ATOMS: atom_id res chain seq x y z
N MET A 1 10.51 -9.91 -9.85
CA MET A 1 10.20 -9.82 -8.41
C MET A 1 8.71 -9.55 -8.32
N VAL A 2 7.94 -10.50 -7.81
CA VAL A 2 6.48 -10.37 -7.69
C VAL A 2 6.20 -9.64 -6.38
N TYR A 3 5.60 -8.45 -6.43
CA TYR A 3 5.18 -7.72 -5.23
C TYR A 3 4.00 -8.47 -4.57
N PRO A 4 4.11 -8.90 -3.30
CA PRO A 4 3.03 -9.62 -2.64
C PRO A 4 1.81 -8.71 -2.42
N ILE A 5 0.61 -9.26 -2.66
CA ILE A 5 -0.68 -8.60 -2.38
C ILE A 5 -0.88 -8.54 -0.86
N PRO A 6 -1.08 -7.36 -0.24
CA PRO A 6 -1.27 -7.27 1.20
C PRO A 6 -2.66 -7.79 1.60
N LYS A 7 -2.70 -8.89 2.36
CA LYS A 7 -3.90 -9.29 3.11
C LYS A 7 -4.02 -8.40 4.34
N ALA A 8 -5.20 -7.78 4.51
CA ALA A 8 -5.54 -6.99 5.69
C ALA A 8 -5.26 -7.79 6.97
N THR A 9 -4.22 -7.39 7.70
CA THR A 9 -3.84 -8.01 8.97
C THR A 9 -4.14 -7.00 10.08
N ALA A 10 -5.02 -7.40 11.00
CA ALA A 10 -5.39 -6.62 12.17
C ALA A 10 -4.17 -6.46 13.10
N ILE A 11 -3.70 -5.23 13.30
CA ILE A 11 -2.66 -4.92 14.27
C ILE A 11 -3.36 -4.53 15.57
N SER A 12 -3.51 -5.50 16.47
CA SER A 12 -3.90 -5.29 17.86
C SER A 12 -2.67 -5.49 18.74
N THR A 13 -1.98 -4.42 19.12
CA THR A 13 -1.14 -4.41 20.33
C THR A 13 -0.89 -2.98 20.83
N LEU A 14 -1.71 -2.59 21.82
CA LEU A 14 -1.36 -1.96 23.11
C LEU A 14 -0.16 -0.97 23.15
N LEU A 15 -0.48 0.33 23.21
CA LEU A 15 0.29 1.32 23.95
C LEU A 15 -0.58 1.83 25.10
N THR A 16 -0.29 1.35 26.30
CA THR A 16 -1.00 1.65 27.55
C THR A 16 -0.53 3.00 28.10
N LEU A 17 -1.43 3.97 28.22
CA LEU A 17 -1.23 5.19 29.00
C LEU A 17 -1.62 4.94 30.48
N PRO A 18 -0.90 5.50 31.47
CA PRO A 18 -1.29 5.37 32.88
C PRO A 18 -2.51 6.26 33.23
N PRO A 19 -3.43 5.80 34.10
CA PRO A 19 -4.62 6.56 34.48
C PRO A 19 -4.37 7.55 35.65
N PRO A 20 -5.18 8.63 35.77
CA PRO A 20 -5.11 9.57 36.88
C PRO A 20 -5.82 9.06 38.14
N SER A 21 -5.31 9.46 39.30
CA SER A 21 -5.79 9.10 40.63
C SER A 21 -6.97 9.96 41.06
N SER A 22 -8.08 9.35 41.49
CA SER A 22 -9.02 9.98 42.45
C SER A 22 -9.94 8.96 43.11
N HIS A 23 -10.04 9.10 44.42
CA HIS A 23 -10.86 8.36 45.39
C HIS A 23 -12.36 8.39 45.07
N PHE A 24 -13.05 7.25 45.22
CA PHE A 24 -14.38 7.21 45.84
C PHE A 24 -14.76 5.78 46.30
N SER A 25 -15.56 5.72 47.36
CA SER A 25 -15.81 4.55 48.22
C SER A 25 -17.09 3.77 47.86
N SER A 26 -17.11 2.52 48.32
CA SER A 26 -18.25 1.73 48.83
C SER A 26 -19.06 0.76 47.94
N LYS A 27 -19.04 -0.49 48.43
CA LYS A 27 -20.15 -1.46 48.68
C LYS A 27 -20.62 -2.41 47.57
N SER A 28 -20.09 -3.65 47.66
CA SER A 28 -20.79 -4.95 47.87
C SER A 28 -22.12 -5.25 47.14
N ASN A 29 -22.17 -6.37 46.39
CA ASN A 29 -22.79 -7.64 46.86
C ASN A 29 -22.84 -8.77 45.79
N ALA A 30 -22.71 -10.01 46.31
CA ALA A 30 -23.22 -11.32 45.86
C ALA A 30 -22.97 -11.79 44.41
N ALA A 31 -22.12 -12.80 44.13
CA ALA A 31 -22.21 -14.24 44.44
C ALA A 31 -23.32 -15.00 43.69
N VAL A 32 -22.98 -15.69 42.59
CA VAL A 32 -23.54 -17.01 42.23
C VAL A 32 -22.42 -17.89 41.67
N LYS A 33 -22.42 -19.13 42.15
CA LYS A 33 -21.38 -20.15 42.08
C LYS A 33 -21.98 -21.35 41.35
N LEU A 34 -21.38 -21.80 40.25
CA LEU A 34 -21.60 -23.16 39.72
C LEU A 34 -20.25 -23.79 39.36
N LYS A 35 -20.10 -25.03 39.83
CA LYS A 35 -18.88 -25.84 39.98
C LYS A 35 -18.85 -26.89 38.87
N LEU A 36 -17.62 -27.20 38.40
CA LEU A 36 -17.09 -28.51 37.96
C LEU A 36 -17.85 -29.29 36.87
N SER A 37 -17.25 -29.99 35.90
CA SER A 37 -16.00 -30.76 35.88
C SER A 37 -15.75 -31.30 34.46
N ALA A 38 -14.53 -31.81 34.24
CA ALA A 38 -14.13 -32.88 33.30
C ALA A 38 -13.60 -32.50 31.89
N LYS A 39 -12.31 -32.79 31.69
CA LYS A 39 -11.64 -33.25 30.45
C LYS A 39 -11.40 -34.77 30.59
N PRO A 40 -10.81 -35.53 29.63
CA PRO A 40 -10.58 -35.33 28.19
C PRO A 40 -11.07 -36.53 27.33
N SER A 41 -10.99 -36.44 25.99
CA SER A 41 -10.35 -37.44 25.09
C SER A 41 -11.00 -37.53 23.69
N PHE A 42 -10.12 -37.38 22.70
CA PHE A 42 -10.07 -37.86 21.30
C PHE A 42 -11.27 -38.61 20.68
N ASN A 43 -11.64 -38.22 19.44
CA ASN A 43 -11.39 -39.04 18.24
C ASN A 43 -11.68 -38.29 16.92
N ASN A 44 -10.87 -38.66 15.91
CA ASN A 44 -10.84 -38.18 14.53
C ASN A 44 -12.13 -38.44 13.74
N THR A 45 -12.45 -37.55 12.78
CA THR A 45 -13.01 -37.96 11.48
C THR A 45 -12.56 -36.99 10.38
N LEU A 46 -11.90 -37.56 9.38
CA LEU A 46 -11.55 -36.96 8.09
C LEU A 46 -12.81 -36.67 7.28
N THR A 47 -13.01 -35.42 6.87
CA THR A 47 -13.80 -35.12 5.67
C THR A 47 -13.01 -34.14 4.83
N ALA A 48 -12.30 -34.71 3.87
CA ALA A 48 -11.70 -34.00 2.76
C ALA A 48 -12.83 -33.48 1.86
N SER A 49 -13.02 -32.17 1.90
CA SER A 49 -13.66 -31.40 0.83
C SER A 49 -12.89 -30.10 0.70
N SER A 50 -11.68 -30.25 0.18
CA SER A 50 -10.85 -29.18 -0.34
C SER A 50 -11.57 -28.49 -1.50
N SER A 51 -12.27 -27.40 -1.21
CA SER A 51 -12.50 -26.33 -2.17
C SER A 51 -11.66 -25.12 -1.73
N THR A 52 -10.34 -25.28 -1.85
CA THR A 52 -9.40 -24.18 -1.86
C THR A 52 -9.71 -23.34 -3.10
N PRO A 53 -10.13 -22.06 -3.00
CA PRO A 53 -10.05 -21.17 -4.14
C PRO A 53 -8.56 -20.83 -4.30
N SER A 54 -7.87 -21.57 -5.16
CA SER A 54 -6.58 -21.18 -5.71
C SER A 54 -6.79 -20.02 -6.67
N SER A 55 -6.92 -18.80 -6.15
CA SER A 55 -6.99 -17.59 -6.98
C SER A 55 -5.59 -17.02 -7.20
N SER A 56 -4.82 -17.66 -8.08
CA SER A 56 -3.71 -17.01 -8.78
C SER A 56 -4.29 -16.15 -9.90
N GLN A 57 -4.97 -15.07 -9.53
CA GLN A 57 -5.45 -14.06 -10.47
C GLN A 57 -4.36 -13.00 -10.59
N SER A 58 -3.69 -12.92 -11.74
CA SER A 58 -2.87 -11.75 -12.07
C SER A 58 -3.82 -10.59 -12.36
N HIS A 59 -4.03 -9.74 -11.36
CA HIS A 59 -4.83 -8.53 -11.52
C HIS A 59 -4.14 -7.57 -12.51
N GLY A 60 -4.87 -7.15 -13.54
CA GLY A 60 -4.39 -6.17 -14.52
C GLY A 60 -4.17 -4.79 -13.90
N VAL A 61 -3.56 -3.87 -14.63
CA VAL A 61 -3.24 -2.52 -14.13
C VAL A 61 -4.49 -1.79 -13.61
N THR A 62 -5.60 -1.88 -14.33
CA THR A 62 -6.89 -1.27 -13.96
C THR A 62 -7.46 -1.86 -12.66
N ASP A 63 -7.36 -3.17 -12.46
CA ASP A 63 -7.83 -3.83 -11.23
C ASP A 63 -7.02 -3.38 -10.02
N LYS A 64 -5.69 -3.29 -10.18
CA LYS A 64 -4.78 -2.78 -9.15
C LYS A 64 -5.10 -1.33 -8.78
N LEU A 65 -5.29 -0.46 -9.78
CA LEU A 65 -5.69 0.93 -9.57
C LEU A 65 -7.02 1.02 -8.81
N ASN A 66 -8.03 0.27 -9.23
CA ASN A 66 -9.33 0.24 -8.55
C ASN A 66 -9.22 -0.26 -7.10
N GLY A 67 -8.38 -1.27 -6.86
CA GLY A 67 -8.09 -1.77 -5.51
C GLY A 67 -7.51 -0.69 -4.60
N LEU A 68 -6.48 0.02 -5.06
CA LEU A 68 -5.89 1.13 -4.31
C LEU A 68 -6.88 2.28 -4.10
N ALA A 69 -7.60 2.69 -5.15
CA ALA A 69 -8.58 3.76 -5.05
C ALA A 69 -9.69 3.43 -4.05
N SER A 70 -10.20 2.19 -4.06
CA SER A 70 -11.18 1.70 -3.09
C SER A 70 -10.63 1.70 -1.67
N GLU A 71 -9.39 1.25 -1.50
CA GLU A 71 -8.72 1.24 -0.20
C GLU A 71 -8.59 2.65 0.39
N PHE A 72 -8.07 3.62 -0.39
CA PHE A 72 -7.95 5.00 0.07
C PHE A 72 -9.30 5.68 0.28
N ALA A 73 -10.33 5.35 -0.51
CA ALA A 73 -11.68 5.85 -0.33
C ALA A 73 -12.34 5.33 0.97
N SER A 74 -11.99 4.12 1.42
CA SER A 74 -12.49 3.55 2.69
C SER A 74 -11.94 4.25 3.94
N LEU A 75 -10.84 5.02 3.80
CA LEU A 75 -10.24 5.78 4.87
C LEU A 75 -10.90 7.16 4.95
N SER A 76 -11.81 7.35 5.91
CA SER A 76 -12.56 8.61 6.07
C SER A 76 -11.65 9.78 6.45
N GLU A 77 -10.75 9.56 7.41
CA GLU A 77 -9.90 10.61 7.96
C GLU A 77 -8.69 10.90 7.04
N PRO A 78 -8.42 12.17 6.68
CA PRO A 78 -7.26 12.53 5.86
C PRO A 78 -5.93 12.07 6.46
N ILE A 79 -5.82 12.06 7.79
CA ILE A 79 -4.60 11.60 8.47
C ILE A 79 -4.38 10.09 8.27
N ASP A 80 -5.43 9.29 8.15
CA ASP A 80 -5.30 7.85 7.95
C ASP A 80 -4.84 7.51 6.54
N ARG A 81 -5.26 8.31 5.53
CA ARG A 81 -4.71 8.23 4.17
C ARG A 81 -3.20 8.54 4.15
N VAL A 82 -2.76 9.52 4.94
CA VAL A 82 -1.33 9.82 5.09
C VAL A 82 -0.58 8.69 5.80
N LYS A 83 -1.13 8.14 6.89
CA LYS A 83 -0.53 6.98 7.59
C LYS A 83 -0.41 5.77 6.67
N ARG A 84 -1.43 5.50 5.84
CA ARG A 84 -1.40 4.42 4.85
C ARG A 84 -0.26 4.63 3.85
N LEU A 85 -0.09 5.86 3.37
CA LEU A 85 0.99 6.18 2.45
C LEU A 85 2.38 6.02 3.08
N LEU A 86 2.56 6.42 4.34
CA LEU A 86 3.80 6.18 5.09
C LEU A 86 4.07 4.69 5.33
N HIS A 87 3.01 3.90 5.53
CA HIS A 87 3.15 2.44 5.58
C HIS A 87 3.64 1.89 4.23
N TYR A 88 3.10 2.35 3.11
CA TYR A 88 3.61 1.94 1.80
C TYR A 88 5.03 2.41 1.52
N ALA A 89 5.41 3.59 2.01
CA ALA A 89 6.79 4.07 1.93
C ALA A 89 7.77 3.09 2.60
N SER A 90 7.41 2.48 3.74
CA SER A 90 8.26 1.50 4.41
C SER A 90 8.31 0.13 3.72
N LEU A 91 7.39 -0.14 2.79
CA LEU A 91 7.37 -1.35 1.96
C LEU A 91 8.11 -1.17 0.62
N LEU A 92 8.51 0.06 0.27
CA LEU A 92 9.23 0.32 -0.98
C LEU A 92 10.64 -0.26 -0.90
N PRO A 93 11.00 -1.20 -1.81
CA PRO A 93 12.36 -1.69 -1.85
C PRO A 93 13.35 -0.54 -2.08
N PRO A 94 14.46 -0.48 -1.33
CA PRO A 94 15.43 0.59 -1.50
C PRO A 94 16.04 0.54 -2.91
N LEU A 95 16.23 1.71 -3.49
CA LEU A 95 16.95 1.85 -4.75
C LEU A 95 18.45 1.84 -4.50
N ASP A 96 19.21 1.20 -5.39
CA ASP A 96 20.67 1.20 -5.32
C ASP A 96 21.20 2.64 -5.44
N ARG A 97 22.28 2.96 -4.73
CA ARG A 97 22.91 4.29 -4.85
C ARG A 97 23.41 4.56 -6.26
N SER A 98 23.84 3.53 -6.98
CA SER A 98 24.26 3.62 -8.39
C SER A 98 23.12 3.99 -9.34
N ASP A 99 21.87 3.73 -8.94
CA ASP A 99 20.68 4.11 -9.70
C ASP A 99 20.18 5.53 -9.36
N ARG A 100 20.71 6.18 -8.32
CA ARG A 100 20.37 7.58 -7.95
C ARG A 100 21.20 8.61 -8.74
N VAL A 101 21.10 8.53 -10.06
CA VAL A 101 21.83 9.39 -11.01
C VAL A 101 20.89 10.41 -11.68
N PRO A 102 21.41 11.52 -12.22
CA PRO A 102 20.60 12.56 -12.87
C PRO A 102 19.68 12.03 -13.98
N GLU A 103 20.10 10.99 -14.70
CA GLU A 103 19.37 10.38 -15.81
C GLU A 103 18.06 9.70 -15.36
N ASN A 104 18.04 9.19 -14.12
CA ASN A 104 16.85 8.56 -13.54
C ASN A 104 15.98 9.57 -12.78
N ARG A 105 16.36 10.86 -12.73
CA ARG A 105 15.68 11.87 -11.91
C ARG A 105 14.39 12.37 -12.56
N VAL A 106 13.32 12.41 -11.77
CA VAL A 106 12.03 12.99 -12.19
C VAL A 106 12.08 14.51 -12.00
N SER A 107 11.83 15.27 -13.07
CA SER A 107 11.80 16.73 -13.04
C SER A 107 10.44 17.27 -12.56
N GLY A 108 10.41 18.54 -12.13
CA GLY A 108 9.18 19.23 -11.72
C GLY A 108 8.64 18.87 -10.34
N CYS A 109 9.34 18.02 -9.58
CA CYS A 109 9.04 17.71 -8.19
C CYS A 109 9.81 18.65 -7.24
N SER A 110 9.19 19.02 -6.12
CA SER A 110 9.86 19.79 -5.06
C SER A 110 10.82 18.92 -4.22
N THR A 111 10.58 17.62 -4.21
CA THR A 111 11.38 16.57 -3.57
C THR A 111 12.14 15.81 -4.65
N GLU A 112 13.32 15.30 -4.32
CA GLU A 112 14.07 14.48 -5.27
C GLU A 112 13.41 13.12 -5.42
N ILE A 113 13.22 12.68 -6.67
CA ILE A 113 12.65 11.38 -7.00
C ILE A 113 13.46 10.77 -8.14
N TRP A 114 13.76 9.48 -8.01
CA TRP A 114 14.40 8.69 -9.04
C TRP A 114 13.47 7.56 -9.47
N VAL A 115 13.42 7.29 -10.77
CA VAL A 115 12.67 6.18 -11.37
C VAL A 115 13.59 5.44 -12.32
N VAL A 116 13.68 4.13 -12.15
CA VAL A 116 14.35 3.23 -13.08
C VAL A 116 13.28 2.39 -13.77
N ALA A 117 13.26 2.46 -15.10
CA ALA A 117 12.43 1.59 -15.93
C ALA A 117 13.34 0.68 -16.76
N ARG A 118 12.94 -0.59 -16.86
CA ARG A 118 13.54 -1.58 -17.74
C ARG A 118 12.41 -2.42 -18.34
N MET A 119 12.63 -2.97 -19.53
CA MET A 119 11.78 -4.01 -20.08
C MET A 119 12.51 -5.35 -19.97
N ASP A 120 11.82 -6.38 -19.46
CA ASP A 120 12.40 -7.72 -19.37
C ASP A 120 12.23 -8.51 -20.69
N SER A 121 12.80 -9.72 -20.74
CA SER A 121 12.74 -10.59 -21.92
C SER A 121 11.33 -11.04 -22.31
N GLY A 122 10.37 -10.94 -21.39
CA GLY A 122 8.95 -11.26 -21.61
C GLY A 122 8.13 -10.05 -22.03
N ARG A 123 8.77 -8.93 -22.42
CA ARG A 123 8.11 -7.66 -22.71
C ARG A 123 7.27 -7.13 -21.54
N LYS A 124 7.69 -7.39 -20.29
CA LYS A 124 7.05 -6.79 -19.12
C LYS A 124 7.89 -5.63 -18.59
N MET A 125 7.20 -4.55 -18.23
CA MET A 125 7.82 -3.37 -17.65
C MET A 125 8.22 -3.62 -16.20
N ARG A 126 9.47 -3.28 -15.87
CA ARG A 126 10.03 -3.41 -14.54
C ARG A 126 10.40 -2.04 -13.99
N PHE A 127 9.82 -1.67 -12.86
CA PHE A 127 10.02 -0.36 -12.24
C PHE A 127 10.67 -0.47 -10.87
N LYS A 128 11.60 0.45 -10.61
CA LYS A 128 12.06 0.81 -9.26
C LYS A 128 11.96 2.31 -9.11
N ALA A 129 11.72 2.77 -7.89
CA ALA A 129 11.68 4.19 -7.62
C ALA A 129 12.09 4.48 -6.17
N ASP A 130 12.52 5.71 -5.92
CA ASP A 130 12.87 6.18 -4.58
C ASP A 130 12.78 7.70 -4.48
N SER A 131 12.72 8.23 -3.27
CA SER A 131 12.66 9.66 -3.00
C SER A 131 13.34 10.03 -1.68
N ASP A 132 13.72 11.29 -1.51
CA ASP A 132 14.15 11.86 -0.22
C ASP A 132 12.98 12.14 0.76
N SER A 133 11.74 12.09 0.28
CA SER A 133 10.53 12.34 1.06
C SER A 133 9.73 11.05 1.28
N GLU A 134 9.42 10.73 2.55
CA GLU A 134 8.62 9.54 2.90
C GLU A 134 7.23 9.54 2.27
N ILE A 135 6.59 10.71 2.14
CA ILE A 135 5.30 10.82 1.46
C ILE A 135 5.44 10.51 -0.03
N SER A 136 6.51 11.02 -0.65
CA SER A 136 6.81 10.77 -2.06
C SER A 136 7.16 9.30 -2.31
N LYS A 137 7.87 8.64 -1.38
CA LYS A 137 8.12 7.19 -1.45
C LYS A 137 6.84 6.37 -1.41
N GLY A 138 5.86 6.72 -0.57
CA GLY A 138 4.59 6.00 -0.55
C GLY A 138 3.85 6.11 -1.89
N PHE A 139 3.94 7.26 -2.56
CA PHE A 139 3.44 7.44 -3.92
C PHE A 139 4.23 6.61 -4.94
N CYS A 140 5.56 6.61 -4.87
CA CYS A 140 6.39 5.72 -5.69
C CYS A 140 5.98 4.26 -5.52
N TRP A 141 5.70 3.82 -4.29
CA TRP A 141 5.25 2.45 -4.01
C TRP A 141 3.96 2.12 -4.73
N CYS A 142 2.91 2.95 -4.62
CA CYS A 142 1.65 2.62 -5.26
C CYS A 142 1.79 2.56 -6.80
N LEU A 143 2.57 3.44 -7.41
CA LEU A 143 2.83 3.41 -8.85
C LEU A 143 3.62 2.17 -9.27
N VAL A 144 4.68 1.83 -8.53
CA VAL A 144 5.49 0.63 -8.81
C VAL A 144 4.63 -0.63 -8.63
N TRP A 145 3.85 -0.72 -7.56
CA TRP A 145 2.97 -1.88 -7.32
C TRP A 145 1.92 -2.06 -8.43
N MET A 146 1.36 -0.94 -8.89
CA MET A 146 0.38 -0.90 -9.97
C MET A 146 0.99 -1.32 -11.32
N LEU A 147 2.13 -0.72 -11.70
CA LEU A 147 2.68 -0.81 -13.06
C LEU A 147 3.76 -1.89 -13.26
N ASP A 148 4.45 -2.35 -12.21
CA ASP A 148 5.47 -3.40 -12.35
C ASP A 148 4.84 -4.72 -12.80
N GLY A 149 5.44 -5.31 -13.84
CA GLY A 149 5.01 -6.55 -14.47
C GLY A 149 3.93 -6.37 -15.55
N ALA A 150 3.46 -5.14 -15.80
CA ALA A 150 2.49 -4.85 -16.85
C ALA A 150 3.14 -4.84 -18.24
N GLU A 151 2.34 -5.03 -19.30
CA GLU A 151 2.79 -4.78 -20.67
C GLU A 151 2.95 -3.27 -20.92
N PRO A 152 3.86 -2.86 -21.82
CA PRO A 152 4.03 -1.45 -22.18
C PRO A 152 2.71 -0.80 -22.57
N GLU A 153 1.88 -1.49 -23.34
CA GLU A 153 0.58 -1.02 -23.79
C GLU A 153 -0.36 -0.75 -22.60
N GLU A 154 -0.41 -1.65 -21.63
CA GLU A 154 -1.23 -1.46 -20.41
C GLU A 154 -0.77 -0.23 -19.63
N VAL A 155 0.54 -0.02 -19.48
CA VAL A 155 1.10 1.17 -18.81
C VAL A 155 0.71 2.47 -19.54
N LEU A 156 0.72 2.45 -20.87
CA LEU A 156 0.41 3.61 -21.71
C LEU A 156 -1.10 3.89 -21.80
N THR A 157 -1.96 2.88 -21.57
CA THR A 157 -3.43 3.08 -21.56
C THR A 157 -3.97 3.73 -20.29
N VAL A 158 -3.20 3.77 -19.20
CA VAL A 158 -3.64 4.44 -17.96
C VAL A 158 -3.73 5.95 -18.20
N GLU A 159 -4.87 6.54 -17.89
CA GLU A 159 -5.08 7.97 -18.07
C GLU A 159 -4.83 8.75 -16.77
N ARG A 160 -4.61 10.06 -16.91
CA ARG A 160 -4.47 10.95 -15.74
C ARG A 160 -5.69 10.89 -14.83
N ASP A 161 -6.89 10.76 -15.39
CA ASP A 161 -8.12 10.83 -14.64
C ASP A 161 -8.32 9.61 -13.72
N ASP A 162 -7.72 8.46 -14.08
CA ASP A 162 -7.68 7.27 -13.24
C ASP A 162 -6.95 7.52 -11.91
N LEU A 163 -5.93 8.38 -11.96
CA LEU A 163 -5.10 8.75 -10.83
C LEU A 163 -5.75 9.77 -9.89
N VAL A 164 -6.73 10.53 -10.37
CA VAL A 164 -7.45 11.52 -9.56
C VAL A 164 -8.22 10.84 -8.42
N ARG A 165 -8.64 9.59 -8.61
CA ARG A 165 -9.36 8.79 -7.60
C ARG A 165 -8.49 8.41 -6.40
N MET A 166 -7.16 8.43 -6.57
CA MET A 166 -6.16 8.21 -5.53
C MET A 166 -5.79 9.49 -4.76
N ASN A 167 -6.60 10.55 -4.86
CA ASN A 167 -6.34 11.76 -4.12
C ASN A 167 -6.44 11.52 -2.61
N LEU A 168 -5.40 11.89 -1.86
CA LEU A 168 -5.33 11.75 -0.39
C LEU A 168 -6.37 12.60 0.37
N GLY A 169 -7.29 13.27 -0.33
CA GLY A 169 -8.33 14.13 0.27
C GLY A 169 -7.74 15.15 1.25
N LEU A 170 -6.58 15.72 0.90
CA LEU A 170 -5.94 16.78 1.68
C LEU A 170 -6.38 18.12 1.07
N ASN A 171 -7.26 18.82 1.74
CA ASN A 171 -7.96 20.01 1.21
C ASN A 171 -7.11 21.29 1.32
N ASN A 172 -5.83 21.17 1.71
CA ASN A 172 -4.97 22.31 1.99
C ASN A 172 -4.02 22.59 0.82
N VAL A 173 -3.56 23.84 0.69
CA VAL A 173 -2.64 24.32 -0.38
C VAL A 173 -1.40 23.41 -0.59
N LYS A 174 -0.99 22.64 0.44
CA LYS A 174 0.09 21.64 0.39
C LYS A 174 -0.25 20.35 -0.40
N SER A 175 -1.50 20.13 -0.77
CA SER A 175 -1.91 18.97 -1.59
C SER A 175 -1.68 19.20 -3.07
N ARG A 176 -1.79 20.44 -3.58
CA ARG A 176 -1.48 20.77 -4.98
C ARG A 176 -0.06 20.34 -5.35
N SER A 177 0.92 20.62 -4.48
CA SER A 177 2.32 20.23 -4.70
C SER A 177 2.55 18.70 -4.66
N ARG A 178 1.72 17.96 -3.90
CA ARG A 178 1.85 16.51 -3.72
C ARG A 178 1.11 15.71 -4.79
N ILE A 179 -0.05 16.20 -5.23
CA ILE A 179 -0.77 15.71 -6.41
C ILE A 179 0.12 15.88 -7.66
N ASN A 180 0.81 17.02 -7.78
CA ASN A 180 1.78 17.23 -8.85
C ASN A 180 2.93 16.19 -8.81
N THR A 181 3.35 15.78 -7.61
CA THR A 181 4.41 14.77 -7.45
C THR A 181 3.98 13.42 -7.99
N TRP A 182 2.81 12.93 -7.58
CA TRP A 182 2.22 11.69 -8.09
C TRP A 182 2.10 11.69 -9.62
N HIS A 183 1.57 12.76 -10.20
CA HIS A 183 1.42 12.89 -11.65
C HIS A 183 2.76 12.92 -12.39
N ASN A 184 3.75 13.66 -11.88
CA ASN A 184 5.06 13.75 -12.53
C ASN A 184 5.78 12.40 -12.55
N VAL A 185 5.71 11.63 -11.45
CA VAL A 185 6.31 10.29 -11.38
C VAL A 185 5.60 9.34 -12.35
N PHE A 186 4.27 9.38 -12.40
CA PHE A 186 3.51 8.59 -13.36
C PHE A 186 3.87 8.92 -14.80
N PHE A 187 3.93 10.21 -15.17
CA PHE A 187 4.34 10.61 -16.52
C PHE A 187 5.78 10.24 -16.84
N ALA A 188 6.69 10.31 -15.87
CA ALA A 188 8.05 9.82 -16.06
C ALA A 188 8.08 8.31 -16.33
N MET A 189 7.24 7.52 -15.66
CA MET A 189 7.11 6.08 -15.93
C MET A 189 6.53 5.80 -17.32
N GLN A 190 5.46 6.50 -17.74
CA GLN A 190 4.90 6.35 -19.09
C GLN A 190 5.90 6.76 -20.17
N LYS A 191 6.60 7.88 -19.97
CA LYS A 191 7.65 8.32 -20.89
C LYS A 191 8.77 7.28 -20.99
N ALA A 192 9.25 6.76 -19.86
CA ALA A 192 10.30 5.76 -19.86
C ALA A 192 9.85 4.44 -20.52
N THR A 193 8.57 4.06 -20.38
CA THR A 193 7.97 2.96 -21.14
C THR A 193 8.00 3.24 -22.64
N GLN A 194 7.59 4.43 -23.07
CA GLN A 194 7.59 4.83 -24.48
C GLN A 194 9.00 4.84 -25.09
N ASP A 195 10.02 5.22 -24.30
CA ASP A 195 11.41 5.25 -24.74
C ASP A 195 12.05 3.84 -24.81
N LEU A 196 11.37 2.80 -24.31
CA LEU A 196 11.83 1.40 -24.26
C LEU A 196 11.16 0.47 -25.29
N ILE A 197 10.14 0.94 -26.01
CA ILE A 197 9.45 0.20 -27.08
C ILE A 197 9.90 0.65 -28.47
#